data_AF-A0A927YHM3-F1
#
_entry.id   AF-A0A927YHM3-F1
#
_cell.length_a   1.000
_cell.length_b   1.000
_cell.length_c   1.000
_cell.angle_alpha   90.00
_cell.angle_beta   90.00
_cell.angle_gamma   90.00
#
_symmetry.space_group_name_H-M   'P 1'
#
loop_
_entity.id
_entity.type
_entity.pdbx_description
1 polymer ?
#
loop_
_entity_poly.entity_id
_entity_poly.type
_entity_poly.pdbx_seq_one_letter_code
_entity_poly.pdbx_strand_id
1 'polypeptide(L)'
;MIKIDQLKLNISADENDELYFAIAKKLKIQVSDIKELSIIKKSIDARKKPEVFFVYSAAVTLDGKLEKKLLSKFTKDNNINAYKPKIYDLPKSASASINPIVIGAGPAGLFAAYVFALNNLQPIIFERGKKVEDRTRDILKFWETGVLDTSSNVQFGEGGAGTFSDGKLNTLVNDKLGRNKFVLDTFVRFGAPSNILYDYKPHIGTDVLKTVISNMRNEIVRLGGQFHFNCQVTDFIIENNTIKGVVANNQTYYSNNVVLAIGHSARDTFKKLYDLGFNMESKDFAVGFRIEHPQIDISRSMYGPRFDELEPAAYKLACNLPNGRGVYSFCMCPGGFVVNSSSEENRLVVNGMSYSKRDSKNANSAIVVTVGEREFDKSNPLSGIEFQRTIEGKAFQLCDGKIPQQLFGDFKQKINSSAYGDFTSETKGKTDFGPLHEIFSQDICQSIIDGMGTFGTKIKGFDRDDAILSGVESRTSSPVRINRDERFQSNINGLYPCGEGAGFAGGITSAAMDGLKVAEALIANNN
;
A
#
# COMPACT_ATOMS: atom_id res chain seq x y z
N MET A 1 -3.68 20.37 -25.61
CA MET A 1 -2.42 19.61 -25.49
C MET A 1 -2.48 18.39 -26.39
N ILE A 2 -1.33 17.97 -26.92
CA ILE A 2 -1.18 16.70 -27.64
C ILE A 2 -0.44 15.72 -26.74
N LYS A 3 -0.99 14.52 -26.55
CA LYS A 3 -0.30 13.38 -25.92
C LYS A 3 0.38 12.52 -26.97
N ILE A 4 1.63 12.18 -26.69
CA ILE A 4 2.48 11.34 -27.51
C ILE A 4 2.92 10.13 -26.67
N ASP A 5 2.55 8.93 -27.11
CA ASP A 5 2.89 7.66 -26.48
C ASP A 5 4.05 6.96 -27.20
N GLN A 6 4.63 5.95 -26.53
CA GLN A 6 5.68 5.08 -27.07
C GLN A 6 6.93 5.84 -27.55
N LEU A 7 7.33 6.88 -26.82
CA LEU A 7 8.60 7.58 -27.04
C LEU A 7 9.71 6.76 -26.37
N LYS A 8 10.56 6.11 -27.16
CA LYS A 8 11.65 5.27 -26.66
C LYS A 8 12.96 6.04 -26.66
N LEU A 9 13.58 6.15 -25.49
CA LEU A 9 14.92 6.69 -25.31
C LEU A 9 15.84 5.60 -24.74
N ASN A 10 17.11 5.59 -25.14
CA ASN A 10 18.09 4.70 -24.52
C ASN A 10 18.27 5.12 -23.05
N ILE A 11 18.56 4.20 -22.14
CA ILE A 11 18.74 4.55 -20.72
C ILE A 11 19.98 5.41 -20.45
N SER A 12 20.93 5.47 -21.40
CA SER A 12 22.12 6.35 -21.34
C SER A 12 21.89 7.77 -21.89
N ALA A 13 20.67 8.08 -22.32
CA ALA A 13 20.29 9.37 -22.88
C ALA A 13 20.25 10.48 -21.82
N ASP A 14 20.59 11.73 -22.19
CA ASP A 14 20.18 12.88 -21.39
C ASP A 14 18.65 13.05 -21.52
N GLU A 15 17.94 12.73 -20.44
CA GLU A 15 16.50 12.46 -20.46
C GLU A 15 15.66 13.65 -20.96
N ASN A 16 16.06 14.88 -20.67
CA ASN A 16 15.23 16.04 -20.98
C ASN A 16 15.39 16.47 -22.44
N ASP A 17 16.61 16.76 -22.89
CA ASP A 17 16.84 17.25 -24.24
C ASP A 17 16.45 16.21 -25.29
N GLU A 18 16.78 14.94 -25.07
CA GLU A 18 16.43 13.87 -26.00
C GLU A 18 14.91 13.66 -26.11
N LEU A 19 14.14 13.91 -25.04
CA LEU A 19 12.69 13.80 -25.09
C LEU A 19 12.07 14.91 -25.95
N TYR A 20 12.54 16.15 -25.83
CA TYR A 20 12.13 17.26 -26.70
C TYR A 20 12.45 16.95 -28.17
N PHE A 21 13.67 16.47 -28.46
CA PHE A 21 14.05 16.08 -29.82
C PHE A 21 13.21 14.92 -30.36
N ALA A 22 12.95 13.89 -29.56
CA ALA A 22 12.12 12.75 -29.95
C ALA A 22 10.68 13.17 -30.26
N ILE A 23 10.10 14.08 -29.48
CA ILE A 23 8.76 14.63 -29.71
C ILE A 23 8.74 15.49 -30.98
N ALA A 24 9.68 16.43 -31.12
CA ALA A 24 9.78 17.29 -32.29
C ALA A 24 9.91 16.48 -33.58
N LYS A 25 10.77 15.45 -33.57
CA LYS A 25 10.94 14.50 -34.68
C LYS A 25 9.66 13.73 -34.99
N LYS A 26 8.96 13.22 -33.95
CA LYS A 26 7.72 12.44 -34.12
C LYS A 26 6.58 13.30 -34.68
N LEU A 27 6.44 14.54 -34.20
CA LEU A 27 5.43 15.50 -34.67
C LEU A 27 5.81 16.21 -35.98
N LYS A 28 7.09 16.13 -36.39
CA LYS A 28 7.67 16.86 -37.54
C LYS A 28 7.53 18.38 -37.38
N ILE A 29 7.95 18.88 -36.22
CA ILE A 29 7.97 20.31 -35.83
C ILE A 29 9.35 20.70 -35.31
N GLN A 30 9.58 21.99 -35.04
CA GLN A 30 10.80 22.43 -34.36
C GLN A 30 10.65 22.27 -32.84
N VAL A 31 11.77 22.07 -32.14
CA VAL A 31 11.78 22.02 -30.67
C VAL A 31 11.21 23.31 -30.07
N SER A 32 11.49 24.47 -30.69
CA SER A 32 10.99 25.78 -30.27
C SER A 32 9.46 25.94 -30.40
N ASP A 33 8.77 25.04 -31.11
CA ASP A 33 7.31 25.04 -31.18
C ASP A 33 6.66 24.47 -29.90
N ILE A 34 7.44 23.74 -29.09
CA ILE A 34 6.99 23.13 -27.84
C ILE A 34 7.06 24.17 -26.72
N LYS A 35 5.90 24.65 -26.26
CA LYS A 35 5.80 25.67 -25.20
C LYS A 35 5.97 25.08 -23.80
N GLU A 36 5.46 23.87 -23.61
CA GLU A 36 5.49 23.16 -22.34
C GLU A 36 5.48 21.66 -22.63
N LEU A 37 6.22 20.90 -21.80
CA LEU A 37 6.25 19.44 -21.80
C LEU A 37 5.89 18.93 -20.41
N SER A 38 4.98 17.98 -20.34
CA SER A 38 4.66 17.24 -19.13
C SER A 38 4.80 15.75 -19.37
N ILE A 39 5.60 15.07 -18.54
CA ILE A 39 5.68 13.61 -18.58
C ILE A 39 4.40 13.06 -17.94
N ILE A 40 3.65 12.25 -18.69
CA ILE A 40 2.47 11.54 -18.20
C ILE A 40 2.88 10.20 -17.60
N LYS A 41 3.84 9.53 -18.24
CA LYS A 41 4.31 8.21 -17.82
C LYS A 41 5.76 7.96 -18.23
N LYS A 42 6.57 7.40 -17.34
CA LYS A 42 7.90 6.84 -17.60
C LYS A 42 7.90 5.36 -17.18
N SER A 43 8.42 4.49 -18.04
CA SER A 43 8.53 3.05 -17.76
C SER A 43 9.79 2.47 -18.37
N ILE A 44 10.18 1.28 -17.93
CA ILE A 44 11.35 0.55 -18.45
C ILE A 44 10.87 -0.60 -19.34
N ASP A 45 11.41 -0.69 -20.56
CA ASP A 45 11.26 -1.86 -21.44
C ASP A 45 12.59 -2.63 -21.51
N ALA A 46 12.66 -3.75 -20.78
CA ALA A 46 13.83 -4.63 -20.71
C ALA A 46 13.55 -6.02 -21.31
N ARG A 47 12.63 -6.12 -22.28
CA ARG A 47 12.25 -7.40 -22.90
C ARG A 47 13.28 -7.95 -23.89
N LYS A 48 14.07 -7.07 -24.52
CA LYS A 48 15.08 -7.43 -25.54
C LYS A 48 16.51 -7.24 -25.04
N LYS A 49 16.83 -7.87 -23.90
CA LYS A 49 18.17 -7.79 -23.28
C LYS A 49 19.27 -8.13 -24.31
N PRO A 50 20.39 -7.40 -24.35
CA PRO A 50 20.83 -6.38 -23.38
C PRO A 50 20.25 -4.98 -23.63
N GLU A 51 19.43 -4.78 -24.67
CA GLU A 51 18.82 -3.48 -24.92
C GLU A 51 17.73 -3.17 -23.88
N VAL A 52 17.87 -2.02 -23.23
CA VAL A 52 16.89 -1.48 -22.29
C VAL A 52 16.58 -0.05 -22.69
N PHE A 53 15.29 0.29 -22.66
CA PHE A 53 14.80 1.61 -23.02
C PHE A 53 13.93 2.20 -21.92
N PHE A 54 14.04 3.52 -21.72
CA PHE A 54 12.95 4.26 -21.12
C PHE A 54 11.86 4.48 -22.16
N VAL A 55 10.62 4.22 -21.77
CA VAL A 55 9.43 4.42 -22.60
C VAL A 55 8.57 5.48 -21.95
N TYR A 56 8.44 6.61 -22.65
CA TYR A 56 7.71 7.78 -22.21
C TYR A 56 6.34 7.90 -22.89
N SER A 57 5.42 8.47 -22.12
CA SER A 57 4.21 9.12 -22.57
C SER A 57 4.30 10.57 -22.11
N ALA A 58 4.17 11.53 -23.03
CA ALA A 58 4.30 12.96 -22.73
C ALA A 58 3.12 13.73 -23.31
N ALA A 59 2.71 14.79 -22.64
CA ALA A 59 1.81 15.81 -23.19
C ALA A 59 2.60 17.09 -23.48
N VAL A 60 2.32 17.70 -24.62
CA VAL A 60 2.91 18.99 -25.00
C VAL A 60 1.85 20.04 -25.27
N THR A 61 2.17 21.27 -24.86
CA THR A 61 1.42 22.48 -25.20
C THR A 61 2.06 23.13 -26.41
N LEU A 62 1.27 23.39 -27.45
CA LEU A 62 1.70 24.03 -28.70
C LEU A 62 0.87 25.29 -28.97
N ASP A 63 1.21 26.02 -30.03
CA ASP A 63 0.28 27.00 -30.58
C ASP A 63 -1.05 26.36 -31.01
N GLY A 64 -2.18 27.03 -30.77
CA GLY A 64 -3.51 26.47 -31.01
C GLY A 64 -3.81 26.13 -32.48
N LYS A 65 -3.22 26.88 -33.44
CA LYS A 65 -3.34 26.54 -34.87
C LYS A 65 -2.50 25.31 -35.20
N LEU A 66 -1.29 25.24 -34.66
CA LEU A 66 -0.39 24.11 -34.85
C LEU A 66 -0.96 22.82 -34.22
N GLU A 67 -1.50 22.91 -33.00
CA GLU A 67 -2.16 21.79 -32.31
C GLU A 67 -3.28 21.19 -33.16
N LYS A 68 -4.22 22.02 -33.63
CA LYS A 68 -5.33 21.57 -34.50
C LYS A 68 -4.83 20.94 -35.79
N LYS A 69 -3.81 21.52 -36.44
CA LYS A 69 -3.20 20.99 -37.66
C LYS A 69 -2.54 19.63 -37.45
N LEU A 70 -1.85 19.43 -36.32
CA LEU A 70 -1.20 18.16 -36.02
C LEU A 70 -2.22 17.08 -35.69
N LEU A 71 -3.25 17.41 -34.90
CA LEU A 71 -4.31 16.46 -34.55
C LEU A 71 -5.09 15.98 -35.79
N SER A 72 -5.33 16.84 -36.78
CA SER A 72 -5.96 16.42 -38.05
C SER A 72 -5.02 15.59 -38.92
N LYS A 73 -3.72 15.91 -38.94
CA LYS A 73 -2.69 15.19 -39.68
C LYS A 73 -2.46 13.77 -39.15
N PHE A 74 -2.49 13.57 -37.83
CA PHE A 74 -2.14 12.31 -37.17
C PHE A 74 -3.35 11.48 -36.71
N THR A 75 -4.53 11.69 -37.30
CA THR A 75 -5.78 10.96 -36.94
C THR A 75 -5.70 9.44 -36.98
N LYS A 76 -4.75 8.86 -37.75
CA LYS A 76 -4.54 7.40 -37.86
C LYS A 76 -3.43 6.87 -36.94
N ASP A 77 -2.67 7.73 -36.26
CA ASP A 77 -1.61 7.31 -35.33
C ASP A 77 -2.16 7.23 -33.91
N ASN A 78 -2.40 6.00 -33.44
CA ASN A 78 -2.91 5.75 -32.09
C ASN A 78 -1.99 6.25 -30.96
N ASN A 79 -0.75 6.63 -31.26
CA ASN A 79 0.18 7.19 -30.29
C ASN A 79 0.13 8.72 -30.20
N ILE A 80 -0.64 9.41 -31.04
CA ILE A 80 -0.73 10.87 -31.04
C ILE A 80 -2.20 11.26 -30.90
N ASN A 81 -2.58 11.73 -29.72
CA ASN A 81 -3.98 12.00 -29.38
C ASN A 81 -4.15 13.35 -28.72
N ALA A 82 -5.35 13.93 -28.83
CA ALA A 82 -5.72 15.06 -27.99
C ALA A 82 -5.65 14.64 -26.52
N TYR A 83 -5.13 15.52 -25.67
CA TYR A 83 -5.03 15.29 -24.24
C TYR A 83 -5.61 16.45 -23.45
N LYS A 84 -6.48 16.09 -22.53
CA LYS A 84 -7.03 16.99 -21.52
C LYS A 84 -6.67 16.42 -20.15
N PRO A 85 -5.87 17.13 -19.33
CA PRO A 85 -5.61 16.73 -17.96
C PRO A 85 -6.92 16.50 -17.21
N LYS A 86 -6.99 15.40 -16.47
CA LYS A 86 -8.10 15.16 -15.53
C LYS A 86 -7.80 15.97 -14.27
N ILE A 87 -8.71 16.87 -13.93
CA ILE A 87 -8.64 17.68 -12.72
C ILE A 87 -9.72 17.15 -11.79
N TYR A 88 -9.32 16.79 -10.58
CA TYR A 88 -10.24 16.40 -9.53
C TYR A 88 -10.99 17.64 -9.03
N ASP A 89 -12.31 17.60 -9.12
CA ASP A 89 -13.17 18.65 -8.59
C ASP A 89 -13.40 18.39 -7.10
N LEU A 90 -12.87 19.27 -6.25
CA LEU A 90 -13.02 19.14 -4.80
C LEU A 90 -14.49 19.37 -4.42
N PRO A 91 -15.08 18.49 -3.59
CA PRO A 91 -16.45 18.70 -3.13
C PRO A 91 -16.53 20.00 -2.33
N LYS A 92 -17.64 20.71 -2.48
CA LYS A 92 -17.95 21.93 -1.73
C LYS A 92 -19.09 21.66 -0.76
N SER A 93 -18.84 21.91 0.52
CA SER A 93 -19.91 21.90 1.52
C SER A 93 -20.73 23.18 1.45
N ALA A 94 -22.06 23.04 1.44
CA ALA A 94 -23.00 24.14 1.58
C ALA A 94 -23.35 24.42 3.06
N SER A 95 -23.00 23.50 3.97
CA SER A 95 -23.36 23.55 5.39
C SER A 95 -22.14 23.59 6.29
N ALA A 96 -22.01 24.67 7.07
CA ALA A 96 -20.98 24.79 8.10
C ALA A 96 -21.28 23.96 9.36
N SER A 97 -22.44 23.28 9.44
CA SER A 97 -22.83 22.49 10.63
C SER A 97 -22.31 21.06 10.62
N ILE A 98 -21.70 20.60 9.52
CA ILE A 98 -21.10 19.28 9.46
C ILE A 98 -19.89 19.25 10.40
N ASN A 99 -19.93 18.36 11.40
CA ASN A 99 -18.88 18.16 12.40
C ASN A 99 -18.24 16.75 12.27
N PRO A 100 -17.43 16.50 11.22
CA PRO A 100 -16.96 15.17 10.91
C PRO A 100 -15.93 14.67 11.93
N ILE A 101 -16.15 13.45 12.42
CA ILE A 101 -15.16 12.69 13.19
C ILE A 101 -14.50 11.67 12.25
N VAL A 102 -13.18 11.56 12.29
CA VAL A 102 -12.40 10.56 11.54
C VAL A 102 -11.66 9.66 12.53
N ILE A 103 -11.87 8.35 12.45
CA ILE A 103 -11.20 7.36 13.31
C ILE A 103 -10.12 6.66 12.49
N GLY A 104 -8.86 6.91 12.86
CA GLY A 104 -7.66 6.42 12.21
C GLY A 104 -6.98 7.47 11.33
N ALA A 105 -5.66 7.63 11.51
CA ALA A 105 -4.82 8.56 10.75
C ALA A 105 -3.97 7.84 9.69
N GLY A 106 -4.50 6.76 9.09
CA GLY A 106 -3.94 6.12 7.89
C GLY A 106 -4.28 6.89 6.61
N PRO A 107 -3.86 6.41 5.41
CA PRO A 107 -4.10 7.12 4.15
C PRO A 107 -5.57 7.45 3.90
N ALA A 108 -6.51 6.54 4.21
CA ALA A 108 -7.94 6.79 4.07
C ALA A 108 -8.43 7.94 4.97
N GLY A 109 -8.11 7.88 6.26
CA GLY A 109 -8.52 8.90 7.23
C GLY A 109 -7.87 10.26 6.97
N LEU A 110 -6.57 10.30 6.65
CA LEU A 110 -5.85 11.54 6.35
C LEU A 110 -6.43 12.25 5.13
N PHE A 111 -6.74 11.53 4.06
CA PHE A 111 -7.33 12.15 2.87
C PHE A 111 -8.79 12.58 3.07
N ALA A 112 -9.58 11.84 3.87
CA ALA A 112 -10.91 12.28 4.26
C ALA A 112 -10.84 13.58 5.10
N ALA A 113 -10.00 13.59 6.14
CA ALA A 113 -9.77 14.75 6.99
C ALA A 113 -9.26 15.96 6.20
N TYR A 114 -8.35 15.76 5.24
CA TYR A 114 -7.83 16.83 4.41
C TYR A 114 -8.94 17.48 3.56
N VAL A 115 -9.83 16.69 2.95
CA VAL A 115 -10.98 17.22 2.20
C VAL A 115 -11.94 18.00 3.11
N PHE A 116 -12.22 17.49 4.31
CA PHE A 116 -13.06 18.21 5.29
C PHE A 116 -12.42 19.53 5.73
N ALA A 117 -11.10 19.53 5.98
CA ALA A 117 -10.36 20.73 6.37
C ALA A 117 -10.32 21.77 5.24
N LEU A 118 -10.14 21.35 3.97
CA LEU A 118 -10.25 22.23 2.80
C LEU A 118 -11.65 22.86 2.64
N ASN A 119 -12.68 22.26 3.25
CA ASN A 119 -14.05 22.77 3.30
C ASN A 119 -14.37 23.54 4.60
N ASN A 120 -13.37 23.86 5.43
CA ASN A 120 -13.53 24.52 6.72
C ASN A 120 -14.44 23.77 7.72
N LEU A 121 -14.55 22.44 7.59
CA LEU A 121 -15.42 21.62 8.46
C LEU A 121 -14.74 21.19 9.78
N GLN A 122 -13.51 21.63 10.04
CA GLN A 122 -12.78 21.42 11.30
C GLN A 122 -12.88 19.97 11.84
N PRO A 123 -12.44 18.96 11.06
CA PRO A 123 -12.58 17.55 11.46
C PRO A 123 -11.84 17.25 12.77
N ILE A 124 -12.42 16.36 13.58
CA ILE A 124 -11.73 15.77 14.75
C ILE A 124 -11.22 14.38 14.36
N ILE A 125 -9.92 14.17 14.46
CA ILE A 125 -9.24 12.93 14.09
C ILE A 125 -8.76 12.21 15.35
N PHE A 126 -9.21 10.98 15.55
CA PHE A 126 -8.73 10.09 16.60
C PHE A 126 -7.75 9.08 16.03
N GLU A 127 -6.55 9.02 16.59
CA GLU A 127 -5.53 8.02 16.26
C GLU A 127 -5.10 7.31 17.54
N ARG A 128 -5.25 5.97 17.56
CA ARG A 128 -4.91 5.17 18.74
C ARG A 128 -3.42 5.18 19.05
N GLY A 129 -2.58 5.27 18.03
CA GLY A 129 -1.13 5.32 18.19
C GLY A 129 -0.56 6.72 18.26
N LYS A 130 0.77 6.80 18.19
CA LYS A 130 1.53 8.04 18.37
C LYS A 130 1.74 8.81 17.06
N LYS A 131 2.14 10.07 17.21
CA LYS A 131 2.73 10.88 16.13
C LYS A 131 3.93 10.17 15.53
N VAL A 132 4.22 10.41 14.26
CA VAL A 132 5.21 9.65 13.50
C VAL A 132 6.62 9.73 14.10
N GLU A 133 6.98 10.86 14.73
CA GLU A 133 8.29 11.06 15.37
C GLU A 133 8.45 10.14 16.60
N ASP A 134 7.43 10.08 17.46
CA ASP A 134 7.43 9.25 18.67
C ASP A 134 7.25 7.77 18.33
N ARG A 135 6.33 7.48 17.40
CA ARG A 135 6.08 6.15 16.85
C ARG A 135 7.33 5.53 16.24
N THR A 136 8.15 6.33 15.55
CA THR A 136 9.42 5.85 14.99
C THR A 136 10.35 5.36 16.09
N ARG A 137 10.42 6.03 17.25
CA ARG A 137 11.26 5.60 18.38
C ARG A 137 10.78 4.27 18.96
N ASP A 138 9.46 4.09 19.11
CA ASP A 138 8.90 2.84 19.62
C ASP A 138 9.18 1.66 18.68
N ILE A 139 9.01 1.84 17.37
CA ILE A 139 9.25 0.78 16.39
C ILE A 139 10.74 0.41 16.32
N LEU A 140 11.64 1.39 16.34
CA LEU A 140 13.08 1.12 16.35
C LEU A 140 13.47 0.36 17.64
N LYS A 141 12.95 0.79 18.79
CA LYS A 141 13.13 0.08 20.07
C LYS A 141 12.57 -1.34 19.99
N PHE A 142 11.39 -1.54 19.41
CA PHE A 142 10.80 -2.86 19.24
C PHE A 142 11.69 -3.77 18.39
N TRP A 143 12.17 -3.28 17.24
CA TRP A 143 13.04 -4.05 16.37
C TRP A 143 14.40 -4.39 17.01
N GLU A 144 14.95 -3.49 17.82
CA GLU A 144 16.21 -3.71 18.52
C GLU A 144 16.07 -4.64 19.73
N THR A 145 15.02 -4.44 20.55
CA THR A 145 14.90 -5.09 21.86
C THR A 145 13.97 -6.29 21.87
N GLY A 146 12.98 -6.33 20.99
CA GLY A 146 11.85 -7.27 21.00
C GLY A 146 10.65 -6.81 21.84
N VAL A 147 10.73 -5.65 22.50
CA VAL A 147 9.65 -5.13 23.36
C VAL A 147 8.62 -4.37 22.53
N LEU A 148 7.41 -4.92 22.42
CA LEU A 148 6.30 -4.35 21.65
C LEU A 148 5.51 -3.33 22.47
N ASP A 149 5.19 -2.18 21.86
CA ASP A 149 4.07 -1.32 22.30
C ASP A 149 2.86 -1.64 21.42
N THR A 150 1.83 -2.25 22.01
CA THR A 150 0.62 -2.68 21.27
C THR A 150 -0.21 -1.51 20.75
N SER A 151 0.01 -0.29 21.26
CA SER A 151 -0.65 0.93 20.80
C SER A 151 0.17 1.73 19.76
N SER A 152 1.50 1.52 19.70
CA SER A 152 2.41 2.28 18.84
C SER A 152 3.41 1.34 18.15
N ASN A 153 3.10 0.94 16.92
CA ASN A 153 3.84 -0.09 16.20
C ASN A 153 3.67 0.09 14.68
N VAL A 154 4.15 -0.88 13.89
CA VAL A 154 4.07 -0.83 12.41
C VAL A 154 2.62 -0.69 11.90
N GLN A 155 1.62 -1.14 12.66
CA GLN A 155 0.21 -1.06 12.30
C GLN A 155 -0.44 0.26 12.76
N PHE A 156 -0.14 0.71 13.97
CA PHE A 156 -0.86 1.79 14.65
C PHE A 156 -0.02 3.05 14.89
N GLY A 157 -0.67 4.20 14.72
CA GLY A 157 -0.07 5.53 14.78
C GLY A 157 -0.10 6.28 13.45
N GLU A 158 0.46 7.48 13.44
CA GLU A 158 0.32 8.42 12.33
C GLU A 158 0.77 7.85 10.98
N GLY A 159 -0.09 7.98 9.96
CA GLY A 159 0.06 7.40 8.62
C GLY A 159 -0.29 5.91 8.54
N GLY A 160 -0.70 5.28 9.64
CA GLY A 160 -1.15 3.88 9.70
C GLY A 160 -0.09 2.89 9.23
N ALA A 161 -0.54 1.77 8.66
CA ALA A 161 0.35 0.73 8.12
C ALA A 161 1.20 1.19 6.91
N GLY A 162 0.86 2.32 6.28
CA GLY A 162 1.58 2.84 5.12
C GLY A 162 2.96 3.42 5.45
N THR A 163 3.14 3.97 6.66
CA THR A 163 4.33 4.76 7.02
C THR A 163 5.63 3.97 6.95
N PHE A 164 5.66 2.75 7.51
CA PHE A 164 6.85 1.91 7.58
C PHE A 164 6.86 0.88 6.45
N SER A 165 6.74 1.37 5.22
CA SER A 165 6.70 0.55 4.01
C SER A 165 7.63 1.12 2.92
N ASP A 166 7.78 0.39 1.82
CA ASP A 166 8.41 0.91 0.58
C ASP A 166 7.60 2.07 -0.04
N GLY A 167 6.35 2.28 0.37
CA GLY A 167 5.54 3.40 -0.10
C GLY A 167 5.10 3.27 -1.57
N LYS A 168 4.85 2.04 -2.03
CA LYS A 168 4.39 1.78 -3.41
C LYS A 168 3.00 2.38 -3.65
N LEU A 169 2.86 3.15 -4.72
CA LEU A 169 1.62 3.89 -5.02
C LEU A 169 0.83 3.35 -6.22
N ASN A 170 1.24 2.18 -6.74
CA ASN A 170 0.53 1.49 -7.82
C ASN A 170 -0.92 1.19 -7.41
N THR A 171 -1.86 1.49 -8.31
CA THR A 171 -3.27 1.16 -8.12
C THR A 171 -3.88 0.60 -9.40
N LEU A 172 -4.78 -0.37 -9.25
CA LEU A 172 -5.61 -0.90 -10.33
C LEU A 172 -6.99 -0.23 -10.40
N VAL A 173 -7.27 0.71 -9.50
CA VAL A 173 -8.54 1.44 -9.47
C VAL A 173 -8.65 2.30 -10.73
N ASN A 174 -9.69 2.05 -11.53
CA ASN A 174 -9.99 2.89 -12.68
C ASN A 174 -10.48 4.27 -12.21
N ASP A 175 -9.70 5.31 -12.47
CA ASP A 175 -9.99 6.67 -12.04
C ASP A 175 -10.46 7.55 -13.18
N LYS A 176 -11.78 7.77 -13.23
CA LYS A 176 -12.42 8.67 -14.19
C LYS A 176 -12.40 10.13 -13.74
N LEU A 177 -12.28 10.39 -12.44
CA LEU A 177 -12.49 11.72 -11.83
C LEU A 177 -11.19 12.41 -11.39
N GLY A 178 -10.03 11.78 -11.54
CA GLY A 178 -8.74 12.40 -11.24
C GLY A 178 -8.32 12.30 -9.77
N ARG A 179 -9.01 11.50 -8.95
CA ARG A 179 -8.68 11.26 -7.54
C ARG A 179 -7.26 10.74 -7.32
N ASN A 180 -6.82 9.80 -8.15
CA ASN A 180 -5.46 9.26 -8.04
C ASN A 180 -4.43 10.36 -8.27
N LYS A 181 -4.63 11.19 -9.31
CA LYS A 181 -3.74 12.33 -9.56
C LYS A 181 -3.74 13.31 -8.38
N PHE A 182 -4.90 13.63 -7.82
CA PHE A 182 -4.98 14.48 -6.62
C PHE A 182 -4.22 13.87 -5.42
N VAL A 183 -4.32 12.55 -5.19
CA VAL A 183 -3.55 11.85 -4.15
C VAL A 183 -2.04 12.01 -4.36
N LEU A 184 -1.54 11.76 -5.57
CA LEU A 184 -0.12 11.86 -5.88
C LEU A 184 0.38 13.32 -5.80
N ASP A 185 -0.38 14.27 -6.38
CA ASP A 185 -0.07 15.71 -6.29
C ASP A 185 -0.03 16.19 -4.83
N THR A 186 -0.90 15.64 -3.98
CA THR A 186 -0.93 15.93 -2.54
C THR A 186 0.32 15.39 -1.85
N PHE A 187 0.75 14.17 -2.14
CA PHE A 187 2.01 13.65 -1.58
C PHE A 187 3.21 14.50 -2.02
N VAL A 188 3.29 14.91 -3.29
CA VAL A 188 4.36 15.80 -3.77
C VAL A 188 4.33 17.15 -3.07
N ARG A 189 3.14 17.76 -2.92
CA ARG A 189 2.94 19.02 -2.18
C ARG A 189 3.52 18.97 -0.77
N PHE A 190 3.48 17.80 -0.13
CA PHE A 190 3.95 17.62 1.25
C PHE A 190 5.34 16.99 1.36
N GLY A 191 6.08 16.87 0.24
CA GLY A 191 7.51 16.53 0.26
C GLY A 191 7.89 15.21 -0.37
N ALA A 192 6.96 14.51 -1.03
CA ALA A 192 7.32 13.35 -1.87
C ALA A 192 8.02 13.81 -3.16
N PRO A 193 8.91 13.00 -3.74
CA PRO A 193 9.62 13.38 -4.95
C PRO A 193 8.66 13.47 -6.16
N SER A 194 8.90 14.42 -7.07
CA SER A 194 7.98 14.72 -8.17
C SER A 194 7.84 13.59 -9.20
N ASN A 195 8.81 12.68 -9.25
CA ASN A 195 8.80 11.53 -10.16
C ASN A 195 7.63 10.57 -9.90
N ILE A 196 7.05 10.55 -8.70
CA ILE A 196 5.89 9.71 -8.40
C ILE A 196 4.66 10.05 -9.28
N LEU A 197 4.63 11.23 -9.89
CA LEU A 197 3.55 11.68 -10.77
C LEU A 197 3.57 10.99 -12.13
N TYR A 198 4.72 10.47 -12.56
CA TYR A 198 4.88 9.92 -13.90
C TYR A 198 5.55 8.54 -13.91
N ASP A 199 6.26 8.11 -12.88
CA ASP A 199 6.82 6.77 -12.88
C ASP A 199 5.72 5.71 -12.96
N TYR A 200 5.96 4.64 -13.72
CA TYR A 200 4.99 3.56 -13.87
C TYR A 200 4.81 2.73 -12.60
N LYS A 201 5.87 2.64 -11.77
CA LYS A 201 5.85 1.94 -10.49
C LYS A 201 6.33 2.87 -9.37
N PRO A 202 5.60 3.97 -9.10
CA PRO A 202 6.06 5.00 -8.18
C PRO A 202 6.14 4.48 -6.76
N HIS A 203 7.14 4.95 -6.03
CA HIS A 203 7.33 4.69 -4.61
C HIS A 203 7.89 5.92 -3.91
N ILE A 204 7.75 5.97 -2.59
CA ILE A 204 8.24 7.09 -1.76
C ILE A 204 9.37 6.65 -0.83
N GLY A 205 9.27 5.46 -0.24
CA GLY A 205 10.18 5.00 0.82
C GLY A 205 9.79 5.48 2.22
N THR A 206 10.10 4.66 3.23
CA THR A 206 9.70 4.88 4.64
C THR A 206 10.26 6.17 5.24
N ASP A 207 11.49 6.55 4.89
CA ASP A 207 12.16 7.78 5.33
C ASP A 207 11.43 9.04 4.87
N VAL A 208 11.04 9.10 3.60
CA VAL A 208 10.34 10.26 3.03
C VAL A 208 8.88 10.28 3.46
N LEU A 209 8.22 9.12 3.58
CA LEU A 209 6.83 9.02 4.02
C LEU A 209 6.61 9.67 5.40
N LYS A 210 7.54 9.52 6.34
CA LYS A 210 7.43 10.13 7.67
C LYS A 210 7.30 11.66 7.58
N THR A 211 8.12 12.29 6.74
CA THR A 211 8.08 13.73 6.49
C THR A 211 6.77 14.14 5.81
N VAL A 212 6.36 13.41 4.77
CA VAL A 212 5.12 13.68 4.02
C VAL A 212 3.90 13.66 4.94
N ILE A 213 3.79 12.64 5.80
CA ILE A 213 2.66 12.49 6.71
C ILE A 213 2.66 13.58 7.80
N SER A 214 3.82 13.90 8.39
CA SER A 214 3.92 14.98 9.38
C SER A 214 3.53 16.34 8.78
N ASN A 215 3.93 16.61 7.52
CA ASN A 215 3.54 17.81 6.78
C ASN A 215 2.03 17.84 6.47
N MET A 216 1.44 16.71 6.06
CA MET A 216 -0.01 16.59 5.88
C MET A 216 -0.78 16.92 7.17
N ARG A 217 -0.36 16.36 8.31
CA ARG A 217 -0.96 16.67 9.61
C ARG A 217 -0.86 18.16 9.92
N ASN A 218 0.32 18.75 9.76
CA ASN A 218 0.52 20.17 10.04
C ASN A 218 -0.40 21.06 9.18
N GLU A 219 -0.61 20.69 7.92
CA GLU A 219 -1.54 21.41 7.04
C GLU A 219 -3.00 21.25 7.46
N ILE A 220 -3.44 20.03 7.80
CA ILE A 220 -4.80 19.80 8.30
C ILE A 220 -5.04 20.61 9.58
N VAL A 221 -4.06 20.66 10.49
CA VAL A 221 -4.12 21.50 11.70
C VAL A 221 -4.18 22.98 11.36
N ARG A 222 -3.37 23.46 10.41
CA ARG A 222 -3.40 24.86 9.94
C ARG A 222 -4.77 25.23 9.36
N LEU A 223 -5.45 24.28 8.74
CA LEU A 223 -6.80 24.41 8.19
C LEU A 223 -7.92 24.17 9.24
N GLY A 224 -7.57 24.01 10.52
CA GLY A 224 -8.53 23.92 11.64
C GLY A 224 -8.93 22.50 12.06
N GLY A 225 -8.34 21.46 11.47
CA GLY A 225 -8.52 20.09 11.93
C GLY A 225 -7.81 19.81 13.26
N GLN A 226 -8.33 18.87 14.04
CA GLN A 226 -7.83 18.57 15.39
C GLN A 226 -7.41 17.10 15.48
N PHE A 227 -6.19 16.84 15.93
CA PHE A 227 -5.69 15.47 16.10
C PHE A 227 -5.57 15.08 17.58
N HIS A 228 -6.19 13.96 17.94
CA HIS A 228 -6.04 13.28 19.21
C HIS A 228 -5.23 11.98 18.99
N PHE A 229 -3.92 12.06 19.21
CA PHE A 229 -3.03 10.89 19.24
C PHE A 229 -3.06 10.20 20.61
N ASN A 230 -2.64 8.94 20.67
CA ASN A 230 -2.80 8.10 21.86
C ASN A 230 -4.26 8.08 22.35
N CYS A 231 -5.19 8.11 21.41
CA CYS A 231 -6.60 8.26 21.69
C CYS A 231 -7.39 7.24 20.87
N GLN A 232 -7.63 6.09 21.49
CA GLN A 232 -8.44 5.04 20.90
C GLN A 232 -9.93 5.35 21.11
N VAL A 233 -10.71 5.30 20.03
CA VAL A 233 -12.16 5.18 20.13
C VAL A 233 -12.50 3.78 20.63
N THR A 234 -13.23 3.71 21.73
CA THR A 234 -13.56 2.47 22.45
C THR A 234 -15.05 2.13 22.40
N ASP A 235 -15.91 3.12 22.15
CA ASP A 235 -17.35 2.91 22.02
C ASP A 235 -18.00 3.87 21.02
N PHE A 236 -19.22 3.55 20.61
CA PHE A 236 -20.06 4.29 19.67
C PHE A 236 -21.41 4.57 20.31
N ILE A 237 -21.87 5.82 20.22
CA ILE A 237 -23.18 6.22 20.76
C ILE A 237 -24.19 6.13 19.63
N ILE A 238 -25.14 5.20 19.75
CA ILE A 238 -26.09 4.87 18.69
C ILE A 238 -27.51 5.02 19.24
N GLU A 239 -28.33 5.81 18.55
CA GLU A 239 -29.74 6.00 18.87
C GLU A 239 -30.57 5.81 17.60
N ASN A 240 -31.59 4.95 17.64
CA ASN A 240 -32.48 4.68 16.50
C ASN A 240 -31.70 4.39 15.19
N ASN A 241 -30.72 3.48 15.26
CA ASN A 241 -29.81 3.13 14.15
C ASN A 241 -29.08 4.32 13.53
N THR A 242 -28.82 5.37 14.31
CA THR A 242 -28.08 6.55 13.87
C THR A 242 -26.95 6.84 14.83
N ILE A 243 -25.75 7.09 14.31
CA ILE A 243 -24.61 7.49 15.13
C ILE A 243 -24.86 8.88 15.71
N LYS A 244 -24.58 9.04 17.00
CA LYS A 244 -24.65 10.31 17.75
C LYS A 244 -23.30 10.78 18.26
N GLY A 245 -22.32 9.89 18.27
CA GLY A 245 -20.97 10.21 18.71
C GLY A 245 -20.14 8.98 18.96
N VAL A 246 -18.96 9.21 19.53
CA VAL A 246 -17.99 8.18 19.89
C VAL A 246 -17.47 8.43 21.30
N VAL A 247 -16.99 7.37 21.94
CA VAL A 247 -16.29 7.45 23.24
C VAL A 247 -14.81 7.22 23.01
N ALA A 248 -13.99 8.20 23.39
CA ALA A 248 -12.53 8.12 23.33
C ALA A 248 -11.94 8.72 24.61
N ASN A 249 -10.92 8.08 25.20
CA ASN A 249 -10.33 8.47 26.49
C ASN A 249 -11.37 8.72 27.60
N ASN A 250 -12.41 7.87 27.67
CA ASN A 250 -13.53 8.00 28.61
C ASN A 250 -14.33 9.32 28.48
N GLN A 251 -14.19 10.02 27.35
CA GLN A 251 -14.95 11.22 27.01
C GLN A 251 -15.84 10.95 25.81
N THR A 252 -17.01 11.59 25.82
CA THR A 252 -17.97 11.52 24.71
C THR A 252 -17.74 12.67 23.75
N TYR A 253 -17.67 12.34 22.45
CA TYR A 253 -17.58 13.30 21.36
C TYR A 253 -18.79 13.14 20.44
N TYR A 254 -19.65 14.15 20.41
CA TYR A 254 -20.90 14.10 19.64
C TYR A 254 -20.70 14.44 18.17
N SER A 255 -21.21 13.59 17.29
CA SER A 255 -21.26 13.79 15.84
C SER A 255 -22.24 12.80 15.21
N ASN A 256 -22.98 13.26 14.20
CA ASN A 256 -23.77 12.38 13.34
C ASN A 256 -22.99 11.92 12.08
N ASN A 257 -21.70 12.23 12.00
CA ASN A 257 -20.88 12.10 10.80
C ASN A 257 -19.52 11.50 11.16
N VAL A 258 -19.41 10.17 11.14
CA VAL A 258 -18.22 9.43 11.60
C VAL A 258 -17.62 8.60 10.47
N VAL A 259 -16.39 8.89 10.08
CA VAL A 259 -15.60 8.08 9.16
C VAL A 259 -14.78 7.04 9.93
N LEU A 260 -14.99 5.77 9.60
CA LEU A 260 -14.30 4.64 10.25
C LEU A 260 -13.17 4.14 9.33
N ALA A 261 -11.95 4.63 9.54
CA ALA A 261 -10.75 4.37 8.73
C ALA A 261 -9.63 3.67 9.54
N ILE A 262 -10.02 2.63 10.29
CA ILE A 262 -9.22 1.99 11.36
C ILE A 262 -8.11 1.04 10.90
N GLY A 263 -8.01 0.75 9.59
CA GLY A 263 -7.12 -0.29 9.06
C GLY A 263 -7.55 -1.71 9.46
N HIS A 264 -6.93 -2.74 8.86
CA HIS A 264 -7.36 -4.13 9.06
C HIS A 264 -6.76 -4.81 10.30
N SER A 265 -5.91 -4.11 11.04
CA SER A 265 -5.29 -4.64 12.26
C SER A 265 -6.07 -4.29 13.55
N ALA A 266 -7.10 -3.45 13.47
CA ALA A 266 -7.92 -3.01 14.61
C ALA A 266 -8.93 -4.08 15.08
N ARG A 267 -8.42 -5.26 15.46
CA ARG A 267 -9.19 -6.46 15.81
C ARG A 267 -10.14 -6.26 16.99
N ASP A 268 -9.70 -5.51 17.99
CA ASP A 268 -10.50 -5.06 19.12
C ASP A 268 -11.71 -4.23 18.67
N THR A 269 -11.49 -3.31 17.73
CA THR A 269 -12.53 -2.46 17.17
C THR A 269 -13.50 -3.27 16.32
N PHE A 270 -13.02 -4.24 15.52
CA PHE A 270 -13.90 -5.17 14.80
C PHE A 270 -14.80 -5.97 15.74
N LYS A 271 -14.27 -6.48 16.86
CA LYS A 271 -15.08 -7.17 17.86
C LYS A 271 -16.16 -6.25 18.44
N LYS A 272 -15.80 -5.01 18.79
CA LYS A 272 -16.75 -4.02 19.31
C LYS A 272 -17.87 -3.71 18.32
N LEU A 273 -17.55 -3.53 17.03
CA LEU A 273 -18.54 -3.29 15.98
C LEU A 273 -19.47 -4.50 15.79
N TYR A 274 -18.92 -5.72 15.81
CA TYR A 274 -19.72 -6.94 15.74
C TYR A 274 -20.72 -7.03 16.91
N ASP A 275 -20.25 -6.73 18.13
CA ASP A 275 -21.10 -6.76 19.34
C ASP A 275 -22.21 -5.69 19.33
N LEU A 276 -21.97 -4.57 18.63
CA LEU A 276 -22.95 -3.50 18.43
C LEU A 276 -23.91 -3.76 17.26
N GLY A 277 -23.81 -4.91 16.57
CA GLY A 277 -24.72 -5.28 15.49
C GLY A 277 -24.45 -4.58 14.16
N PHE A 278 -23.20 -4.17 13.90
CA PHE A 278 -22.82 -3.71 12.56
C PHE A 278 -22.86 -4.88 11.57
N ASN A 279 -23.38 -4.63 10.37
CA ASN A 279 -23.41 -5.62 9.30
C ASN A 279 -21.98 -5.87 8.78
N MET A 280 -21.46 -7.05 9.09
CA MET A 280 -20.10 -7.45 8.77
C MET A 280 -20.11 -8.82 8.09
N GLU A 281 -19.18 -9.03 7.17
CA GLU A 281 -19.03 -10.29 6.45
C GLU A 281 -17.58 -10.79 6.53
N SER A 282 -17.41 -12.11 6.59
CA SER A 282 -16.11 -12.74 6.47
C SER A 282 -15.58 -12.59 5.03
N LYS A 283 -14.32 -12.21 4.88
CA LYS A 283 -13.70 -11.95 3.58
C LYS A 283 -12.44 -12.80 3.41
N ASP A 284 -12.29 -13.39 2.23
CA ASP A 284 -11.06 -14.10 1.86
C ASP A 284 -9.85 -13.14 1.83
N PHE A 285 -8.71 -13.68 2.24
CA PHE A 285 -7.43 -13.00 2.27
C PHE A 285 -6.32 -13.99 1.93
N ALA A 286 -5.06 -13.57 2.00
CA ALA A 286 -3.93 -14.45 1.71
C ALA A 286 -2.92 -14.46 2.86
N VAL A 287 -2.26 -15.60 3.03
CA VAL A 287 -1.23 -15.82 4.05
C VAL A 287 -0.02 -16.52 3.45
N GLY A 288 1.14 -16.34 4.06
CA GLY A 288 2.35 -17.05 3.65
C GLY A 288 3.58 -16.61 4.43
N PHE A 289 4.74 -16.63 3.78
CA PHE A 289 6.02 -16.24 4.37
C PHE A 289 6.65 -15.11 3.56
N ARG A 290 7.50 -14.30 4.20
CA ARG A 290 8.42 -13.41 3.45
C ARG A 290 9.54 -14.25 2.88
N ILE A 291 9.88 -14.03 1.62
CA ILE A 291 11.06 -14.61 0.98
C ILE A 291 12.08 -13.52 0.67
N GLU A 292 13.37 -13.84 0.82
CA GLU A 292 14.48 -12.98 0.44
C GLU A 292 15.38 -13.64 -0.61
N HIS A 293 15.92 -12.81 -1.50
CA HIS A 293 16.96 -13.15 -2.47
C HIS A 293 17.94 -11.98 -2.59
N PRO A 294 19.21 -12.19 -2.99
CA PRO A 294 20.10 -11.08 -3.32
C PRO A 294 19.47 -10.17 -4.38
N GLN A 295 19.39 -8.87 -4.10
CA GLN A 295 18.79 -7.88 -5.01
C GLN A 295 19.53 -7.84 -6.36
N ILE A 296 20.84 -8.09 -6.34
CA ILE A 296 21.67 -8.15 -7.55
C ILE A 296 21.22 -9.26 -8.50
N ASP A 297 20.85 -10.43 -7.98
CA ASP A 297 20.44 -11.57 -8.79
C ASP A 297 19.06 -11.32 -9.42
N ILE A 298 18.14 -10.76 -8.64
CA ILE A 298 16.84 -10.31 -9.15
C ILE A 298 17.04 -9.25 -10.24
N SER A 299 17.88 -8.24 -10.00
CA SER A 299 18.10 -7.14 -10.96
C SER A 299 18.76 -7.63 -12.24
N ARG A 300 19.76 -8.50 -12.15
CA ARG A 300 20.38 -9.15 -13.31
C ARG A 300 19.39 -10.00 -14.08
N SER A 301 18.52 -10.74 -13.40
CA SER A 301 17.48 -11.55 -14.04
C SER A 301 16.44 -10.68 -14.75
N MET A 302 16.08 -9.52 -14.20
CA MET A 302 15.06 -8.63 -14.75
C MET A 302 15.58 -7.71 -15.86
N TYR A 303 16.80 -7.18 -15.73
CA TYR A 303 17.36 -6.15 -16.62
C TYR A 303 18.56 -6.62 -17.46
N GLY A 304 19.12 -7.80 -17.19
CA GLY A 304 20.30 -8.30 -17.90
C GLY A 304 21.59 -7.61 -17.43
N PRO A 305 22.61 -7.47 -18.28
CA PRO A 305 23.92 -6.93 -17.90
C PRO A 305 23.90 -5.48 -17.43
N ARG A 306 22.92 -4.67 -17.88
CA ARG A 306 22.80 -3.23 -17.59
C ARG A 306 22.00 -2.93 -16.32
N PHE A 307 21.92 -3.89 -15.39
CA PHE A 307 21.06 -3.78 -14.22
C PHE A 307 21.53 -2.71 -13.22
N ASP A 308 22.83 -2.41 -13.22
CA ASP A 308 23.52 -1.44 -12.39
C ASP A 308 23.31 0.01 -12.83
N GLU A 309 22.82 0.23 -14.06
CA GLU A 309 22.42 1.54 -14.59
C GLU A 309 20.97 1.91 -14.23
N LEU A 310 20.25 1.04 -13.51
CA LEU A 310 18.81 1.15 -13.24
C LEU A 310 18.50 1.04 -11.76
N GLU A 311 17.31 1.50 -11.38
CA GLU A 311 16.80 1.26 -10.04
C GLU A 311 16.69 -0.24 -9.72
N PRO A 312 16.84 -0.63 -8.45
CA PRO A 312 16.66 -2.02 -8.00
C PRO A 312 15.39 -2.66 -8.55
N ALA A 313 15.55 -3.79 -9.25
CA ALA A 313 14.45 -4.38 -9.99
C ALA A 313 13.32 -4.89 -9.12
N ALA A 314 12.11 -4.74 -9.67
CA ALA A 314 10.86 -5.16 -9.08
C ALA A 314 10.22 -6.32 -9.87
N TYR A 315 9.73 -7.34 -9.17
CA TYR A 315 8.97 -8.45 -9.77
C TYR A 315 7.51 -8.54 -9.28
N LYS A 316 6.69 -9.24 -10.06
CA LYS A 316 5.33 -9.70 -9.69
C LYS A 316 5.14 -11.09 -10.26
N LEU A 317 4.86 -12.06 -9.39
CA LEU A 317 4.73 -13.46 -9.73
C LEU A 317 3.36 -13.96 -9.29
N ALA A 318 2.76 -14.84 -10.09
CA ALA A 318 1.52 -15.52 -9.78
C ALA A 318 1.43 -16.84 -10.56
N CYS A 319 0.80 -17.85 -9.98
CA CYS A 319 0.40 -19.09 -10.62
C CYS A 319 -0.87 -19.64 -9.96
N ASN A 320 -1.61 -20.45 -10.72
CA ASN A 320 -2.72 -21.23 -10.20
C ASN A 320 -2.30 -22.70 -10.21
N LEU A 321 -2.53 -23.38 -9.11
CA LEU A 321 -2.14 -24.77 -8.90
C LEU A 321 -3.31 -25.71 -9.19
N PRO A 322 -3.05 -27.00 -9.51
CA PRO A 322 -4.09 -28.00 -9.73
C PRO A 322 -5.06 -28.20 -8.56
N ASN A 323 -4.65 -27.91 -7.32
CA ASN A 323 -5.51 -27.97 -6.12
C ASN A 323 -6.49 -26.78 -5.99
N GLY A 324 -6.53 -25.90 -7.01
CA GLY A 324 -7.41 -24.74 -7.09
C GLY A 324 -6.90 -23.52 -6.31
N ARG A 325 -5.69 -23.56 -5.75
CA ARG A 325 -5.10 -22.40 -5.05
C ARG A 325 -4.30 -21.52 -5.99
N GLY A 326 -4.45 -20.20 -5.80
CA GLY A 326 -3.55 -19.22 -6.38
C GLY A 326 -2.39 -18.92 -5.43
N VAL A 327 -1.17 -18.96 -5.94
CA VAL A 327 0.04 -18.55 -5.23
C VAL A 327 0.62 -17.34 -5.94
N TYR A 328 0.98 -16.29 -5.18
CA TYR A 328 1.49 -15.06 -5.78
C TYR A 328 2.44 -14.30 -4.86
N SER A 329 3.27 -13.45 -5.45
CA SER A 329 4.09 -12.50 -4.72
C SER A 329 3.28 -11.26 -4.36
N PHE A 330 3.39 -10.83 -3.10
CA PHE A 330 2.69 -9.70 -2.52
C PHE A 330 3.69 -8.74 -1.85
N CYS A 331 3.39 -7.44 -1.94
CA CYS A 331 4.19 -6.37 -1.32
C CYS A 331 5.72 -6.54 -1.55
N MET A 332 6.12 -6.85 -2.78
CA MET A 332 7.53 -6.99 -3.15
C MET A 332 8.27 -5.67 -2.97
N CYS A 333 9.38 -5.69 -2.22
CA CYS A 333 10.20 -4.56 -1.79
C CYS A 333 11.63 -4.74 -2.35
N PRO A 334 12.00 -4.02 -3.42
CA PRO A 334 13.37 -4.04 -3.92
C PRO A 334 14.33 -3.42 -2.90
N GLY A 335 15.50 -4.04 -2.72
CA GLY A 335 16.57 -3.60 -1.82
C GLY A 335 16.02 -3.14 -0.47
N GLY A 336 15.18 -3.99 0.11
CA GLY A 336 14.38 -3.69 1.29
C GLY A 336 14.67 -4.62 2.45
N PHE A 337 13.84 -4.50 3.48
CA PHE A 337 13.93 -5.29 4.71
C PHE A 337 12.64 -6.07 4.93
N VAL A 338 12.76 -7.28 5.45
CA VAL A 338 11.66 -7.93 6.18
C VAL A 338 11.55 -7.25 7.54
N VAL A 339 10.34 -6.97 8.02
CA VAL A 339 10.14 -6.23 9.28
C VAL A 339 9.19 -6.96 10.20
N ASN A 340 9.51 -6.98 11.51
CA ASN A 340 8.54 -7.39 12.51
C ASN A 340 7.43 -6.33 12.57
N SER A 341 6.20 -6.74 12.24
CA SER A 341 5.04 -5.85 12.10
C SER A 341 3.94 -6.15 13.11
N SER A 342 4.29 -6.83 14.20
CA SER A 342 3.40 -7.26 15.27
C SER A 342 2.73 -6.08 15.99
N SER A 343 1.53 -6.33 16.49
CA SER A 343 0.69 -5.33 17.19
C SER A 343 -0.16 -5.94 18.31
N GLU A 344 -0.04 -7.24 18.56
CA GLU A 344 -0.67 -7.94 19.69
C GLU A 344 0.42 -8.70 20.45
N GLU A 345 0.29 -8.79 21.77
CA GLU A 345 1.19 -9.60 22.61
C GLU A 345 1.14 -11.07 22.21
N ASN A 346 2.28 -11.76 22.30
CA ASN A 346 2.42 -13.19 21.99
C ASN A 346 1.93 -13.58 20.58
N ARG A 347 2.06 -12.64 19.63
CA ARG A 347 1.71 -12.81 18.22
C ARG A 347 2.85 -12.26 17.38
N LEU A 348 3.29 -13.03 16.38
CA LEU A 348 4.34 -12.61 15.46
C LEU A 348 3.77 -12.50 14.05
N VAL A 349 3.97 -11.35 13.42
CA VAL A 349 3.66 -11.12 12.00
C VAL A 349 4.77 -10.31 11.36
N VAL A 350 5.13 -10.65 10.13
CA VAL A 350 6.09 -9.89 9.32
C VAL A 350 5.41 -9.12 8.20
N ASN A 351 6.12 -8.09 7.72
CA ASN A 351 5.83 -7.41 6.46
C ASN A 351 7.15 -7.03 5.77
N GLY A 352 7.11 -6.18 4.77
CA GLY A 352 8.31 -5.67 4.08
C GLY A 352 8.29 -4.16 3.92
N MET A 353 9.48 -3.57 3.95
CA MET A 353 9.68 -2.14 3.69
C MET A 353 10.93 -1.91 2.85
N SER A 354 11.04 -0.73 2.24
CA SER A 354 12.30 -0.20 1.71
C SER A 354 12.42 1.28 2.05
N TYR A 355 13.66 1.76 2.17
CA TYR A 355 13.95 3.18 2.11
C TYR A 355 13.82 3.70 0.67
N SER A 356 13.75 5.02 0.51
CA SER A 356 13.67 5.70 -0.79
C SER A 356 14.78 5.27 -1.76
N LYS A 357 15.99 4.96 -1.24
CA LYS A 357 17.12 4.50 -2.05
C LYS A 357 17.06 3.04 -2.50
N ARG A 358 16.28 2.19 -1.82
CA ARG A 358 16.20 0.73 -2.08
C ARG A 358 17.59 0.06 -2.16
N ASP A 359 18.50 0.41 -1.26
CA ASP A 359 19.92 0.04 -1.32
C ASP A 359 20.33 -1.06 -0.33
N SER A 360 19.37 -1.81 0.25
CA SER A 360 19.70 -3.02 1.00
C SER A 360 20.15 -4.15 0.07
N LYS A 361 20.82 -5.17 0.62
CA LYS A 361 21.38 -6.28 -0.17
C LYS A 361 20.32 -7.21 -0.75
N ASN A 362 19.12 -7.27 -0.16
CA ASN A 362 18.12 -8.26 -0.51
C ASN A 362 16.85 -7.64 -1.11
N ALA A 363 16.32 -8.29 -2.14
CA ALA A 363 14.94 -8.16 -2.54
C ALA A 363 14.08 -9.02 -1.61
N ASN A 364 12.91 -8.54 -1.19
CA ASN A 364 11.97 -9.39 -0.47
C ASN A 364 10.54 -9.27 -0.99
N SER A 365 9.74 -10.31 -0.85
CA SER A 365 8.28 -10.27 -1.06
C SER A 365 7.59 -11.29 -0.19
N ALA A 366 6.30 -11.12 0.09
CA ALA A 366 5.52 -12.21 0.66
C ALA A 366 5.13 -13.18 -0.45
N ILE A 367 5.36 -14.47 -0.28
CA ILE A 367 4.81 -15.52 -1.15
C ILE A 367 3.60 -16.10 -0.45
N VAL A 368 2.42 -15.78 -0.98
CA VAL A 368 1.16 -15.98 -0.26
C VAL A 368 0.19 -16.83 -1.06
N VAL A 369 -0.70 -17.47 -0.31
CA VAL A 369 -1.75 -18.36 -0.78
C VAL A 369 -3.09 -17.84 -0.26
N THR A 370 -4.11 -17.82 -1.11
CA THR A 370 -5.46 -17.43 -0.69
C THR A 370 -6.03 -18.45 0.30
N VAL A 371 -6.63 -17.95 1.38
CA VAL A 371 -7.33 -18.70 2.42
C VAL A 371 -8.78 -18.20 2.58
N GLY A 372 -9.66 -19.10 2.98
CA GLY A 372 -11.10 -18.84 3.06
C GLY A 372 -11.85 -19.97 3.77
N GLU A 373 -12.93 -20.45 3.15
CA GLU A 373 -13.84 -21.45 3.74
C GLU A 373 -13.18 -22.81 4.02
N ARG A 374 -12.03 -23.08 3.39
CA ARG A 374 -11.22 -24.27 3.66
C ARG A 374 -10.47 -24.18 5.00
N GLU A 375 -10.27 -22.98 5.53
CA GLU A 375 -9.45 -22.73 6.72
C GLU A 375 -10.26 -22.24 7.93
N PHE A 376 -11.37 -21.56 7.70
CA PHE A 376 -12.19 -20.99 8.77
C PHE A 376 -13.67 -20.86 8.39
N ASP A 377 -14.53 -20.88 9.40
CA ASP A 377 -15.98 -20.76 9.23
C ASP A 377 -16.39 -19.34 8.79
N LYS A 378 -16.89 -19.21 7.57
CA LYS A 378 -17.35 -17.92 7.02
C LYS A 378 -18.68 -17.43 7.60
N SER A 379 -19.44 -18.27 8.30
CA SER A 379 -20.73 -17.89 8.88
C SER A 379 -20.56 -16.85 10.00
N ASN A 380 -19.42 -16.87 10.70
CA ASN A 380 -19.03 -15.85 11.64
C ASN A 380 -18.04 -14.86 10.98
N PRO A 381 -18.39 -13.57 10.86
CA PRO A 381 -17.53 -12.55 10.26
C PRO A 381 -16.12 -12.45 10.86
N LEU A 382 -15.95 -12.80 12.14
CA LEU A 382 -14.68 -12.66 12.85
C LEU A 382 -13.76 -13.88 12.75
N SER A 383 -14.19 -15.00 12.16
CA SER A 383 -13.39 -16.24 12.13
C SER A 383 -12.04 -16.07 11.41
N GLY A 384 -11.97 -15.23 10.37
CA GLY A 384 -10.71 -14.94 9.68
C GLY A 384 -9.69 -14.25 10.59
N ILE A 385 -10.14 -13.42 11.54
CA ILE A 385 -9.27 -12.79 12.55
C ILE A 385 -8.69 -13.84 13.51
N GLU A 386 -9.50 -14.79 13.95
CA GLU A 386 -9.05 -15.86 14.83
C GLU A 386 -8.08 -16.83 14.14
N PHE A 387 -8.30 -17.10 12.84
CA PHE A 387 -7.32 -17.82 12.03
C PHE A 387 -5.99 -17.07 11.98
N GLN A 388 -5.99 -15.75 11.72
CA GLN A 388 -4.77 -14.94 11.76
C GLN A 388 -4.08 -15.00 13.13
N ARG A 389 -4.82 -14.86 14.24
CA ARG A 389 -4.27 -14.97 15.59
C ARG A 389 -3.63 -16.32 15.86
N THR A 390 -4.23 -17.40 15.35
CA THR A 390 -3.71 -18.76 15.50
C THR A 390 -2.35 -18.91 14.83
N ILE A 391 -2.23 -18.54 13.55
CA ILE A 391 -0.97 -18.64 12.82
C ILE A 391 0.11 -17.68 13.34
N GLU A 392 -0.28 -16.48 13.80
CA GLU A 392 0.63 -15.52 14.42
C GLU A 392 1.13 -16.02 15.80
N GLY A 393 0.28 -16.71 16.56
CA GLY A 393 0.66 -17.33 17.83
C GLY A 393 1.65 -18.48 17.65
N LYS A 394 1.41 -19.35 16.66
CA LYS A 394 2.38 -20.39 16.28
C LYS A 394 3.73 -19.79 15.89
N ALA A 395 3.73 -18.78 15.02
CA ALA A 395 4.96 -18.13 14.59
C ALA A 395 5.74 -17.49 15.74
N PHE A 396 5.04 -16.93 16.74
CA PHE A 396 5.67 -16.42 17.96
C PHE A 396 6.35 -17.53 18.78
N GLN A 397 5.67 -18.67 18.95
CA GLN A 397 6.14 -19.80 19.75
C GLN A 397 7.39 -20.49 19.17
N LEU A 398 7.58 -20.48 17.85
CA LEU A 398 8.73 -21.16 17.22
C LEU A 398 10.09 -20.62 17.68
N CYS A 399 10.16 -19.32 18.03
CA CYS A 399 11.41 -18.65 18.37
C CYS A 399 11.23 -17.61 19.50
N ASP A 400 10.30 -17.86 20.43
CA ASP A 400 10.04 -17.01 21.60
C ASP A 400 9.93 -15.51 21.27
N GLY A 401 9.17 -15.19 20.22
CA GLY A 401 8.92 -13.81 19.76
C GLY A 401 9.98 -13.21 18.83
N LYS A 402 11.09 -13.91 18.55
CA LYS A 402 11.98 -13.59 17.42
C LYS A 402 11.35 -14.08 16.11
N ILE A 403 11.69 -13.45 14.98
CA ILE A 403 11.21 -13.86 13.65
C ILE A 403 11.82 -15.23 13.31
N PRO A 404 11.02 -16.30 13.18
CA PRO A 404 11.52 -17.59 12.73
C PRO A 404 11.94 -17.51 11.26
N GLN A 405 13.11 -18.05 10.95
CA GLN A 405 13.63 -18.15 9.59
C GLN A 405 13.95 -19.59 9.23
N GLN A 406 13.78 -19.92 7.95
CA GLN A 406 14.07 -21.24 7.40
C GLN A 406 14.50 -21.09 5.95
N LEU A 407 15.57 -21.78 5.54
CA LEU A 407 15.95 -21.86 4.13
C LEU A 407 14.91 -22.68 3.35
N PHE A 408 14.64 -22.30 2.11
CA PHE A 408 13.62 -22.94 1.28
C PHE A 408 13.88 -24.45 1.05
N GLY A 409 15.15 -24.83 0.91
CA GLY A 409 15.59 -26.22 0.80
C GLY A 409 15.24 -27.05 2.04
N ASP A 410 15.43 -26.46 3.22
CA ASP A 410 15.12 -27.07 4.52
C ASP A 410 13.62 -27.09 4.78
N PHE A 411 12.89 -26.05 4.35
CA PHE A 411 11.43 -25.99 4.38
C PHE A 411 10.80 -27.14 3.59
N LYS A 412 11.30 -27.44 2.39
CA LYS A 412 10.86 -28.58 1.57
C LYS A 412 11.08 -29.92 2.29
N GLN A 413 12.21 -30.05 2.98
CA GLN A 413 12.61 -31.28 3.69
C GLN A 413 12.01 -31.38 5.10
N LYS A 414 11.34 -30.33 5.60
CA LYS A 414 10.79 -30.24 6.96
C LYS A 414 11.86 -30.43 8.04
N ILE A 415 13.01 -29.77 7.87
CA ILE A 415 14.12 -29.77 8.84
C ILE A 415 14.50 -28.35 9.21
N ASN A 416 15.10 -28.13 10.38
CA ASN A 416 15.54 -26.80 10.79
C ASN A 416 16.84 -26.41 10.06
N SER A 417 16.89 -25.16 9.61
CA SER A 417 18.14 -24.55 9.16
C SER A 417 19.09 -24.34 10.33
N SER A 418 20.39 -24.48 10.08
CA SER A 418 21.45 -24.29 11.09
C SER A 418 22.38 -23.11 10.77
N ALA A 419 22.40 -22.67 9.51
CA ALA A 419 23.14 -21.52 9.02
C ALA A 419 22.47 -21.00 7.75
N TYR A 420 22.81 -19.77 7.34
CA TYR A 420 22.45 -19.27 6.01
C TYR A 420 23.38 -19.86 4.93
N GLY A 421 22.94 -19.79 3.66
CA GLY A 421 23.77 -20.13 2.50
C GLY A 421 24.61 -18.95 2.02
N ASP A 422 24.51 -18.61 0.73
CA ASP A 422 25.40 -17.64 0.09
C ASP A 422 25.17 -16.18 0.52
N PHE A 423 24.06 -15.89 1.21
CA PHE A 423 23.69 -14.54 1.63
C PHE A 423 22.96 -14.56 2.98
N THR A 424 22.97 -13.42 3.66
CA THR A 424 22.35 -13.24 4.98
C THR A 424 21.03 -12.47 4.86
N SER A 425 20.18 -12.56 5.87
CA SER A 425 18.89 -11.87 5.90
C SER A 425 19.05 -10.36 6.13
N GLU A 426 18.22 -9.57 5.45
CA GLU A 426 18.02 -8.14 5.70
C GLU A 426 16.70 -7.96 6.47
N THR A 427 16.76 -8.11 7.79
CA THR A 427 15.59 -8.04 8.67
C THR A 427 15.68 -6.91 9.69
N LYS A 428 14.54 -6.29 10.03
CA LYS A 428 14.37 -5.43 11.20
C LYS A 428 13.53 -6.14 12.26
N GLY A 429 14.18 -6.48 13.37
CA GLY A 429 13.68 -7.39 14.40
C GLY A 429 14.71 -8.48 14.67
N LYS A 430 14.69 -9.04 15.88
CA LYS A 430 15.50 -10.21 16.21
C LYS A 430 15.00 -11.43 15.41
N THR A 431 15.91 -12.26 14.94
CA THR A 431 15.65 -13.49 14.19
C THR A 431 16.19 -14.70 14.92
N ASP A 432 15.67 -15.88 14.59
CA ASP A 432 16.23 -17.18 14.95
C ASP A 432 15.84 -18.21 13.88
N PHE A 433 16.56 -19.33 13.81
CA PHE A 433 16.12 -20.43 12.94
C PHE A 433 14.99 -21.22 13.59
N GLY A 434 13.92 -21.49 12.84
CA GLY A 434 12.75 -22.21 13.34
C GLY A 434 11.95 -22.93 12.26
N PRO A 435 11.19 -23.97 12.61
CA PRO A 435 10.47 -24.82 11.65
C PRO A 435 9.22 -24.12 11.09
N LEU A 436 9.39 -23.19 10.13
CA LEU A 436 8.28 -22.46 9.52
C LEU A 436 7.19 -23.37 8.91
N HIS A 437 7.59 -24.56 8.46
CA HIS A 437 6.70 -25.61 7.94
C HIS A 437 5.66 -26.13 8.96
N GLU A 438 5.78 -25.80 10.26
CA GLU A 438 4.80 -26.15 11.30
C GLU A 438 3.66 -25.11 11.48
N ILE A 439 3.79 -23.91 10.90
CA ILE A 439 2.81 -22.83 11.09
C ILE A 439 1.49 -23.17 10.38
N PHE A 440 1.58 -23.54 9.10
CA PHE A 440 0.43 -23.79 8.24
C PHE A 440 0.10 -25.28 8.08
N SER A 441 -1.03 -25.57 7.45
CA SER A 441 -1.37 -26.94 7.04
C SER A 441 -0.42 -27.44 5.95
N GLN A 442 -0.30 -28.77 5.82
CA GLN A 442 0.49 -29.39 4.76
C GLN A 442 0.08 -28.92 3.36
N ASP A 443 -1.21 -28.69 3.12
CA ASP A 443 -1.72 -28.22 1.83
C ASP A 443 -1.25 -26.79 1.48
N ILE A 444 -1.23 -25.88 2.46
CA ILE A 444 -0.69 -24.52 2.25
C ILE A 444 0.83 -24.57 2.03
N CYS A 445 1.56 -25.33 2.85
CA CYS A 445 3.01 -25.50 2.70
C CYS A 445 3.37 -26.09 1.33
N GLN A 446 2.65 -27.13 0.88
CA GLN A 446 2.87 -27.73 -0.44
C GLN A 446 2.56 -26.75 -1.56
N SER A 447 1.48 -25.96 -1.43
CA SER A 447 1.14 -24.94 -2.42
C SER A 447 2.25 -23.89 -2.56
N ILE A 448 2.85 -23.46 -1.45
CA ILE A 448 4.00 -22.54 -1.50
C ILE A 448 5.19 -23.19 -2.21
N ILE A 449 5.50 -24.46 -1.94
CA ILE A 449 6.59 -25.21 -2.61
C ILE A 449 6.35 -25.29 -4.12
N ASP A 450 5.16 -25.69 -4.55
CA ASP A 450 4.81 -25.83 -5.97
C ASP A 450 4.80 -24.47 -6.69
N GLY A 451 4.32 -23.43 -6.00
CA GLY A 451 4.34 -22.05 -6.48
C GLY A 451 5.76 -21.53 -6.67
N MET A 452 6.64 -21.78 -5.69
CA MET A 452 8.06 -21.45 -5.77
C MET A 452 8.76 -22.14 -6.95
N GLY A 453 8.52 -23.44 -7.16
CA GLY A 453 9.05 -24.16 -8.32
C GLY A 453 8.59 -23.54 -9.65
N THR A 454 7.31 -23.14 -9.74
CA THR A 454 6.80 -22.39 -10.90
C THR A 454 7.51 -21.05 -11.06
N PHE A 455 7.80 -20.34 -9.98
CA PHE A 455 8.48 -19.05 -10.02
C PHE A 455 9.95 -19.17 -10.43
N GLY A 456 10.64 -20.26 -10.07
CA GLY A 456 11.99 -20.59 -10.55
C GLY A 456 12.10 -20.67 -12.07
N THR A 457 11.03 -21.11 -12.75
CA THR A 457 10.96 -21.10 -14.23
C THR A 457 10.81 -19.71 -14.84
N LYS A 458 10.32 -18.72 -14.07
CA LYS A 458 10.07 -17.34 -14.54
C LYS A 458 11.23 -16.41 -14.22
N ILE A 459 11.83 -16.58 -13.04
CA ILE A 459 13.02 -15.86 -12.59
C ILE A 459 14.03 -16.92 -12.17
N LYS A 460 15.09 -17.08 -12.96
CA LYS A 460 16.13 -18.07 -12.69
C LYS A 460 16.69 -17.89 -11.27
N GLY A 461 16.72 -18.97 -10.49
CA GLY A 461 17.22 -18.97 -9.12
C GLY A 461 16.24 -18.47 -8.06
N PHE A 462 14.97 -18.21 -8.42
CA PHE A 462 13.96 -17.82 -7.43
C PHE A 462 13.66 -18.95 -6.43
N ASP A 463 13.75 -20.21 -6.85
CA ASP A 463 13.54 -21.42 -6.04
C ASP A 463 14.84 -22.01 -5.47
N ARG A 464 15.91 -21.21 -5.39
CA ARG A 464 17.19 -21.60 -4.79
C ARG A 464 16.99 -22.14 -3.36
N ASP A 465 17.72 -23.19 -3.01
CA ASP A 465 17.55 -23.88 -1.72
C ASP A 465 17.91 -23.00 -0.53
N ASP A 466 18.82 -22.06 -0.69
CA ASP A 466 19.22 -21.09 0.34
C ASP A 466 18.42 -19.78 0.28
N ALA A 467 17.29 -19.72 -0.44
CA ALA A 467 16.35 -18.61 -0.30
C ALA A 467 15.80 -18.56 1.12
N ILE A 468 15.77 -17.38 1.75
CA ILE A 468 15.42 -17.25 3.16
C ILE A 468 13.91 -17.01 3.26
N LEU A 469 13.18 -17.93 3.90
CA LEU A 469 11.81 -17.72 4.34
C LEU A 469 11.82 -17.13 5.76
N SER A 470 10.96 -16.15 6.03
CA SER A 470 10.90 -15.42 7.31
C SER A 470 9.46 -15.19 7.75
N GLY A 471 9.14 -15.60 8.99
CA GLY A 471 7.92 -15.25 9.73
C GLY A 471 6.60 -15.48 9.00
N VAL A 472 5.47 -15.21 9.65
CA VAL A 472 4.17 -15.29 8.98
C VAL A 472 3.73 -13.94 8.43
N GLU A 473 3.39 -13.89 7.15
CA GLU A 473 2.68 -12.76 6.53
C GLU A 473 1.17 -13.08 6.56
N SER A 474 0.46 -12.65 7.60
CA SER A 474 -0.95 -13.01 7.86
C SER A 474 -1.95 -11.92 7.49
N ARG A 475 -1.49 -10.69 7.24
CA ARG A 475 -2.33 -9.48 7.15
C ARG A 475 -2.21 -8.77 5.81
N THR A 476 -2.42 -9.50 4.72
CA THR A 476 -2.31 -9.00 3.34
C THR A 476 -3.47 -8.11 2.89
N SER A 477 -4.65 -8.31 3.49
CA SER A 477 -5.85 -7.48 3.33
C SER A 477 -6.80 -7.76 4.50
N SER A 478 -7.89 -6.99 4.61
CA SER A 478 -8.85 -7.24 5.68
C SER A 478 -9.51 -8.62 5.58
N PRO A 479 -9.57 -9.37 6.70
CA PRO A 479 -10.33 -10.61 6.82
C PRO A 479 -11.84 -10.34 6.99
N VAL A 480 -12.23 -9.06 7.09
CA VAL A 480 -13.61 -8.63 7.30
C VAL A 480 -14.00 -7.55 6.29
N ARG A 481 -15.25 -7.58 5.85
CA ARG A 481 -15.92 -6.49 5.15
C ARG A 481 -16.92 -5.86 6.11
N ILE A 482 -16.79 -4.55 6.35
CA ILE A 482 -17.82 -3.78 7.06
C ILE A 482 -18.72 -3.18 5.98
N ASN A 483 -19.96 -3.65 5.88
CA ASN A 483 -20.82 -3.31 4.76
C ASN A 483 -21.21 -1.83 4.80
N ARG A 484 -21.28 -1.23 3.60
CA ARG A 484 -21.82 0.11 3.39
C ARG A 484 -22.64 0.15 2.10
N ASP A 485 -23.65 1.01 2.09
CA ASP A 485 -24.57 1.18 0.97
C ASP A 485 -24.01 2.12 -0.12
N GLU A 486 -24.84 2.47 -1.10
CA GLU A 486 -24.50 3.39 -2.19
C GLU A 486 -24.23 4.83 -1.71
N ARG A 487 -24.74 5.19 -0.52
CA ARG A 487 -24.48 6.47 0.17
C ARG A 487 -23.22 6.41 1.04
N PHE A 488 -22.49 5.30 0.98
CA PHE A 488 -21.27 5.00 1.74
C PHE A 488 -21.50 4.84 3.25
N GLN A 489 -22.74 4.66 3.70
CA GLN A 489 -23.08 4.49 5.11
C GLN A 489 -23.26 3.03 5.48
N SER A 490 -22.91 2.67 6.71
CA SER A 490 -23.22 1.36 7.28
C SER A 490 -24.72 1.20 7.58
N ASN A 491 -25.13 0.06 8.14
CA ASN A 491 -26.50 -0.09 8.68
C ASN A 491 -26.80 0.87 9.85
N ILE A 492 -25.77 1.51 10.43
CA ILE A 492 -25.91 2.63 11.34
C ILE A 492 -25.69 3.92 10.54
N ASN A 493 -26.77 4.70 10.39
CA ASN A 493 -26.78 5.95 9.65
C ASN A 493 -25.75 6.93 10.23
N GLY A 494 -25.04 7.64 9.34
CA GLY A 494 -24.00 8.60 9.73
C GLY A 494 -22.63 8.00 10.01
N LEU A 495 -22.48 6.66 10.05
CA LEU A 495 -21.18 5.99 10.10
C LEU A 495 -20.76 5.51 8.71
N TYR A 496 -19.54 5.86 8.30
CA TYR A 496 -18.98 5.61 6.98
C TYR A 496 -17.75 4.67 7.07
N PRO A 497 -17.92 3.35 6.84
CA PRO A 497 -16.79 2.42 6.75
C PRO A 497 -15.86 2.80 5.61
N CYS A 498 -14.55 2.89 5.86
CA CYS A 498 -13.60 3.43 4.91
C CYS A 498 -12.26 2.67 4.87
N GLY A 499 -11.66 2.61 3.68
CA GLY A 499 -10.30 2.11 3.49
C GLY A 499 -10.17 0.60 3.64
N GLU A 500 -8.95 0.17 3.94
CA GLU A 500 -8.60 -1.25 3.93
C GLU A 500 -9.26 -2.03 5.07
N GLY A 501 -9.39 -1.44 6.26
CA GLY A 501 -10.07 -2.08 7.40
C GLY A 501 -11.52 -2.43 7.13
N ALA A 502 -12.25 -1.55 6.43
CA ALA A 502 -13.60 -1.84 5.97
C ALA A 502 -13.64 -2.80 4.76
N GLY A 503 -12.50 -3.12 4.15
CA GLY A 503 -12.38 -4.02 3.01
C GLY A 503 -12.56 -3.37 1.64
N PHE A 504 -12.52 -2.03 1.52
CA PHE A 504 -12.75 -1.27 0.26
C PHE A 504 -11.47 -0.80 -0.45
N ALA A 505 -10.31 -1.08 0.13
CA ALA A 505 -9.00 -0.74 -0.42
C ALA A 505 -7.99 -1.86 -0.14
N GLY A 506 -6.82 -1.81 -0.77
CA GLY A 506 -5.75 -2.83 -0.60
C GLY A 506 -4.34 -2.25 -0.79
N GLY A 507 -4.15 -0.99 -0.39
CA GLY A 507 -2.88 -0.27 -0.52
C GLY A 507 -3.05 1.24 -0.40
N ILE A 508 -1.94 1.95 -0.18
CA ILE A 508 -1.88 3.39 0.16
C ILE A 508 -2.78 4.25 -0.74
N THR A 509 -2.55 4.19 -2.05
CA THR A 509 -3.29 5.00 -3.04
C THR A 509 -4.77 4.66 -3.06
N SER A 510 -5.13 3.37 -3.07
CA SER A 510 -6.54 2.95 -3.07
C SER A 510 -7.27 3.35 -1.79
N ALA A 511 -6.60 3.32 -0.63
CA ALA A 511 -7.14 3.74 0.65
C ALA A 511 -7.34 5.26 0.68
N ALA A 512 -6.35 6.04 0.24
CA ALA A 512 -6.47 7.49 0.09
C ALA A 512 -7.64 7.88 -0.84
N MET A 513 -7.76 7.21 -1.99
CA MET A 513 -8.88 7.42 -2.92
C MET A 513 -10.24 7.05 -2.31
N ASP A 514 -10.31 6.02 -1.47
CA ASP A 514 -11.55 5.68 -0.75
C ASP A 514 -11.89 6.73 0.31
N GLY A 515 -10.89 7.29 0.98
CA GLY A 515 -11.03 8.44 1.88
C GLY A 515 -11.64 9.66 1.17
N LEU A 516 -11.17 9.98 -0.04
CA LEU A 516 -11.75 11.04 -0.88
C LEU A 516 -13.22 10.76 -1.20
N LYS A 517 -13.55 9.55 -1.65
CA LYS A 517 -14.93 9.16 -1.97
C LYS A 517 -15.87 9.25 -0.77
N VAL A 518 -15.40 8.81 0.40
CA VAL A 518 -16.19 8.89 1.64
C VAL A 518 -16.40 10.35 2.05
N ALA A 519 -15.38 11.21 1.95
CA ALA A 519 -15.54 12.62 2.24
C ALA A 519 -16.52 13.32 1.29
N GLU A 520 -16.46 13.02 -0.01
CA GLU A 520 -17.42 13.50 -1.00
C GLU A 520 -18.85 13.05 -0.66
N ALA A 521 -19.05 11.76 -0.37
CA ALA A 521 -20.36 11.21 -0.03
C ALA A 521 -20.92 11.80 1.26
N LEU A 522 -20.08 11.98 2.28
CA LEU A 522 -20.46 12.59 3.55
C LEU A 522 -20.92 14.04 3.34
N ILE A 523 -20.14 14.84 2.59
CA ILE A 523 -20.53 16.22 2.26
C ILE A 523 -21.84 16.23 1.46
N ALA A 524 -21.96 15.38 0.43
CA ALA A 524 -23.16 15.33 -0.41
C ALA A 524 -24.42 14.92 0.35
N ASN A 525 -24.33 13.98 1.29
CA ASN A 525 -25.47 13.52 2.09
C ASN A 525 -25.95 14.56 3.12
N ASN A 526 -25.14 15.59 3.40
CA ASN A 526 -25.44 16.66 4.35
C ASN A 526 -25.63 18.04 3.67
N ASN A 527 -25.59 18.09 2.34
CA ASN A 527 -25.79 19.29 1.54
C ASN A 527 -27.26 19.51 1.18
#